data_AF-A0A318VWG2-F1
#
_entry.id   AF-A0A318VWG2-F1
#
_cell.length_a   1.000
_cell.length_b   1.000
_cell.length_c   1.000
_cell.angle_alpha   90.00
_cell.angle_beta   90.00
_cell.angle_gamma   90.00
#
_symmetry.space_group_name_H-M   'P 1'
#
loop_
_entity.id
_entity.type
_entity.pdbx_description
1 polymer ?
#
loop_
_entity_poly.entity_id
_entity_poly.type
_entity_poly.pdbx_seq_one_letter_code
_entity_poly.pdbx_strand_id
1 'polypeptide(L)'
;MATSLKIDDALKARLQDLAAQRRRSPHWIMLEAIRQYVDREEARESFRQEALASWSAYRETGQHLTGQEARDWLRTWGTDDEGTVPECHE
;
A
#
# COMPACT_ATOMS: atom_id res chain seq x y z
N MET A 1 23.53 10.88 -5.41
CA MET A 1 23.33 11.55 -6.72
C MET A 1 22.31 12.66 -6.54
N ALA A 2 22.43 13.78 -7.25
CA ALA A 2 21.49 14.90 -7.16
C ALA A 2 20.55 14.90 -8.37
N THR A 3 19.25 15.02 -8.13
CA THR A 3 18.21 15.12 -9.17
C THR A 3 17.55 16.49 -9.07
N SER A 4 17.44 17.20 -10.20
CA SER A 4 16.74 18.49 -10.25
C SER A 4 15.27 18.28 -10.61
N LEU A 5 14.37 18.93 -9.89
CA LEU A 5 12.92 18.85 -10.06
C LEU A 5 12.40 20.21 -10.50
N LYS A 6 11.58 20.24 -11.56
CA LYS A 6 10.84 21.43 -11.94
C LYS A 6 9.53 21.46 -11.16
N ILE A 7 9.33 22.53 -10.41
CA ILE A 7 8.08 22.83 -9.71
C ILE A 7 7.67 24.25 -10.08
N ASP A 8 6.37 24.50 -10.22
CA ASP A 8 5.85 25.84 -10.44
C ASP A 8 5.96 26.70 -9.16
N ASP A 9 5.87 28.02 -9.33
CA ASP A 9 6.04 28.97 -8.24
C ASP A 9 4.95 28.85 -7.17
N ALA A 10 3.72 28.46 -7.54
CA ALA A 10 2.63 28.29 -6.60
C ALA A 10 2.87 27.09 -5.67
N LEU A 11 3.33 25.97 -6.22
CA LEU A 11 3.71 24.80 -5.45
C LEU A 11 4.93 25.08 -4.58
N LYS A 12 5.93 25.80 -5.10
CA LYS A 12 7.11 26.21 -4.34
C LYS A 12 6.75 27.05 -3.11
N ALA A 13 5.86 28.03 -3.26
CA ALA A 13 5.40 28.86 -2.14
C ALA A 13 4.68 28.02 -1.07
N ARG A 14 3.72 27.18 -1.48
CA ARG A 14 2.99 26.28 -0.57
C ARG A 14 3.93 25.34 0.19
N LEU A 15 4.98 24.88 -0.48
CA LEU A 15 5.96 23.97 0.10
C LEU A 15 6.85 24.68 1.13
N GLN A 16 7.25 25.92 0.87
CA GLN A 16 7.98 26.76 1.83
C GLN A 16 7.15 27.03 3.08
N ASP A 17 5.87 27.37 2.93
CA ASP A 17 4.96 27.60 4.05
C ASP A 17 4.77 26.33 4.89
N LEU A 18 4.54 25.19 4.24
CA LEU A 18 4.41 23.90 4.92
C LEU A 18 5.70 23.52 5.67
N ALA A 19 6.85 23.74 5.05
CA ALA A 19 8.15 23.46 5.66
C ALA A 19 8.37 24.32 6.92
N ALA A 20 8.03 25.61 6.86
CA ALA A 20 8.10 26.52 8.01
C ALA A 20 7.18 26.06 9.15
N GLN A 21 5.91 25.76 8.86
CA GLN A 21 4.95 25.25 9.85
C GLN A 21 5.41 23.96 10.52
N ARG A 22 6.02 23.05 9.75
CA ARG A 22 6.53 21.75 10.22
C ARG A 22 7.93 21.83 10.83
N ARG A 23 8.58 23.00 10.82
CA ARG A 23 9.99 23.21 11.23
C ARG A 23 10.95 22.25 10.52
N ARG A 24 10.76 22.09 9.21
CA ARG A 24 11.59 21.27 8.33
C ARG A 24 12.10 22.10 7.16
N SER A 25 13.12 21.61 6.46
CA SER A 25 13.55 22.25 5.22
C SER A 25 12.58 21.91 4.08
N PRO A 26 12.41 22.82 3.09
CA PRO A 26 11.68 22.51 1.87
C PRO A 26 12.16 21.23 1.18
N HIS A 27 13.48 21.02 1.15
CA HIS A 27 14.07 19.81 0.58
C HIS A 27 13.62 18.53 1.30
N TRP A 28 13.56 18.55 2.63
CA TRP A 28 13.08 17.41 3.41
C TRP A 28 11.61 17.09 3.08
N ILE A 29 10.75 18.11 2.97
CA ILE A 29 9.34 17.94 2.61
C ILE A 29 9.19 17.33 1.20
N MET A 30 10.01 17.78 0.23
CA MET A 30 10.00 17.23 -1.12
C MET A 30 10.38 15.75 -1.15
N LEU A 31 11.46 15.37 -0.46
CA LEU A 31 11.90 13.98 -0.40
C LEU A 31 10.87 13.09 0.29
N GLU A 32 10.27 13.59 1.37
CA GLU A 32 9.24 12.86 2.10
C GLU A 32 8.00 12.62 1.22
N ALA A 33 7.57 13.64 0.47
CA ALA A 33 6.45 13.50 -0.46
C ALA A 33 6.74 12.47 -1.57
N ILE A 34 7.97 12.44 -2.11
CA ILE A 34 8.38 11.46 -3.11
C ILE A 34 8.38 10.05 -2.53
N ARG A 35 8.92 9.85 -1.32
CA ARG A 35 8.91 8.53 -0.65
C ARG A 35 7.49 8.03 -0.45
N GLN A 36 6.63 8.84 0.14
CA GLN A 36 5.22 8.49 0.36
C GLN A 36 4.42 8.23 -0.92
N TYR A 37 4.87 8.78 -2.05
CA TYR A 37 4.30 8.44 -3.35
C TYR A 37 4.80 7.08 -3.82
N VAL A 38 6.12 6.88 -3.84
CA VAL A 38 6.76 5.62 -4.27
C VAL A 38 6.25 4.44 -3.45
N ASP A 39 6.28 4.53 -2.12
CA ASP A 39 5.83 3.44 -1.24
C ASP A 39 4.38 3.03 -1.52
N ARG A 40 3.52 4.00 -1.87
CA ARG A 40 2.11 3.76 -2.17
C ARG A 40 1.91 3.10 -3.53
N GLU A 41 2.68 3.52 -4.53
CA GLU A 41 2.65 2.92 -5.86
C GLU A 41 3.22 1.49 -5.84
N GLU A 42 4.30 1.26 -5.09
CA GLU A 42 4.88 -0.07 -4.89
C GLU A 42 3.89 -1.01 -4.16
N ALA A 43 3.25 -0.54 -3.08
CA ALA A 43 2.22 -1.31 -2.38
C ALA A 43 1.03 -1.66 -3.29
N ARG A 44 0.61 -0.71 -4.14
CA ARG A 44 -0.48 -0.92 -5.10
C ARG A 44 -0.12 -1.95 -6.16
N GLU A 45 1.11 -1.92 -6.68
CA GLU A 45 1.57 -2.89 -7.66
C GLU A 45 1.75 -4.27 -7.04
N SER A 46 2.30 -4.37 -5.81
CA SER A 46 2.39 -5.64 -5.08
C SER A 46 1.01 -6.29 -4.93
N PHE A 47 0.03 -5.53 -4.45
CA PHE A 47 -1.34 -6.00 -4.31
C PHE A 47 -1.95 -6.47 -5.64
N ARG A 48 -1.68 -5.74 -6.74
CA ARG A 48 -2.15 -6.11 -8.08
C ARG A 48 -1.52 -7.42 -8.55
N GLN A 49 -0.22 -7.60 -8.33
CA GLN A 49 0.50 -8.80 -8.73
C GLN A 49 0.05 -10.02 -7.91
N GLU A 50 -0.16 -9.85 -6.60
CA GLU A 50 -0.73 -10.88 -5.74
C GLU A 50 -2.11 -11.32 -6.22
N ALA A 51 -3.01 -10.37 -6.53
CA ALA A 51 -4.34 -10.68 -7.04
C ALA A 51 -4.29 -11.44 -8.38
N LEU A 52 -3.39 -11.08 -9.28
CA LEU A 52 -3.19 -11.79 -10.54
C LEU A 52 -2.62 -13.20 -10.34
N ALA A 53 -1.69 -13.36 -9.41
CA ALA A 53 -1.13 -14.66 -9.06
C ALA A 53 -2.21 -15.58 -8.47
N SER A 54 -3.02 -15.08 -7.52
CA SER A 54 -4.16 -15.82 -6.97
C SER A 54 -5.17 -16.20 -8.05
N TRP A 55 -5.45 -15.31 -9.01
CA TRP A 55 -6.32 -15.61 -10.13
C TRP A 55 -5.77 -16.70 -11.05
N SER A 56 -4.46 -16.66 -11.36
CA SER A 56 -3.82 -17.72 -12.16
C SER A 56 -3.90 -19.06 -11.43
N ALA A 57 -3.57 -19.08 -10.14
CA ALA A 57 -3.62 -20.28 -9.31
C ALA A 57 -5.04 -20.89 -9.29
N TYR A 58 -6.07 -20.08 -9.04
CA TYR A 58 -7.46 -20.54 -9.08
C TYR A 58 -7.85 -21.13 -10.44
N ARG A 59 -7.43 -20.50 -11.54
CA ARG A 59 -7.72 -21.02 -12.89
C ARG A 59 -7.04 -22.36 -13.17
N GLU A 60 -5.90 -22.63 -12.54
CA GLU A 60 -5.12 -23.85 -12.73
C GLU A 60 -5.58 -24.98 -11.79
N THR A 61 -5.89 -24.67 -10.53
CA THR A 61 -6.16 -25.67 -9.48
C THR A 61 -7.63 -25.78 -9.10
N GLY A 62 -8.46 -24.77 -9.41
CA GLY A 62 -9.82 -24.64 -8.88
C GLY A 62 -9.89 -24.32 -7.38
N GLN A 63 -8.76 -24.34 -6.67
CA GLN A 63 -8.74 -24.18 -5.23
C GLN A 63 -9.05 -22.74 -4.82
N HIS A 64 -10.02 -22.57 -3.91
CA HIS A 64 -10.48 -21.30 -3.42
C HIS A 64 -10.94 -21.39 -1.96
N LEU A 65 -11.21 -20.23 -1.37
CA LEU A 65 -12.01 -20.11 -0.16
C LEU A 65 -13.30 -19.39 -0.53
N THR A 66 -14.41 -19.82 0.06
CA THR A 66 -15.66 -19.08 -0.06
C THR A 66 -15.57 -17.76 0.69
N GLY A 67 -16.35 -16.77 0.26
CA GLY A 67 -16.41 -15.49 0.97
C GLY A 67 -16.94 -15.62 2.41
N GLN A 68 -17.65 -16.70 2.74
CA GLN A 68 -18.14 -16.95 4.09
C GLN A 68 -17.01 -17.45 5.00
N GLU A 69 -16.23 -18.44 4.55
CA GLU A 69 -15.06 -18.95 5.30
C GLU A 69 -14.06 -17.84 5.58
N ALA A 70 -13.76 -17.01 4.57
CA ALA A 70 -12.87 -15.87 4.74
C ALA A 70 -13.39 -14.88 5.80
N ARG A 71 -14.69 -14.57 5.80
CA ARG A 71 -15.30 -13.67 6.79
C ARG A 71 -15.35 -14.27 8.19
N ASP A 72 -15.64 -15.56 8.30
CA ASP A 72 -15.67 -16.26 9.57
C ASP A 72 -14.27 -16.26 10.19
N TRP A 73 -13.24 -16.52 9.39
CA TRP A 73 -11.85 -16.41 9.82
C TRP A 73 -11.46 -14.98 10.24
N LEU A 74 -11.75 -13.97 9.41
CA LEU A 74 -11.44 -12.56 9.74
C LEU A 74 -12.13 -12.07 11.00
N ARG A 75 -13.27 -12.65 11.40
CA ARG A 75 -13.95 -12.32 12.67
C ARG A 75 -13.22 -12.82 13.91
N THR A 76 -12.33 -13.80 13.76
CA THR A 76 -11.50 -14.30 14.86
C THR A 76 -10.28 -13.41 15.15
N TRP A 77 -9.90 -12.53 14.22
CA TRP A 77 -8.70 -11.71 14.37
C TRP A 77 -8.83 -10.72 15.53
N GLY A 78 -7.82 -10.67 16.38
CA GLY A 78 -7.80 -9.82 17.57
C GLY A 78 -8.65 -10.34 18.74
N THR A 79 -9.10 -11.61 18.70
CA THR A 79 -9.74 -12.30 19.82
C THR A 79 -8.84 -13.43 20.35
N ASP A 80 -9.21 -14.02 21.50
CA ASP A 80 -8.52 -15.19 22.04
C ASP A 80 -8.65 -16.45 21.14
N ASP A 81 -9.59 -16.41 20.18
CA ASP A 81 -9.89 -17.50 19.24
C ASP A 81 -9.27 -17.29 17.85
N GLU A 82 -8.30 -16.38 17.71
CA GLU A 82 -7.66 -16.07 16.43
C GLU A 82 -7.09 -17.34 15.76
N GLY A 83 -7.71 -17.74 14.66
CA GLY A 83 -7.42 -19.00 13.96
C GLY A 83 -6.35 -18.86 12.87
N THR A 84 -5.74 -19.98 12.49
CA THR A 84 -4.88 -20.05 11.30
C THR A 84 -5.69 -19.83 10.02
N VAL A 85 -5.02 -19.41 8.94
CA VAL A 85 -5.68 -19.25 7.64
C VAL A 85 -6.34 -20.58 7.21
N PRO A 86 -7.61 -20.56 6.76
CA PRO A 86 -8.26 -21.75 6.22
C PRO A 86 -7.53 -22.27 4.97
N GLU A 87 -7.51 -23.58 4.76
CA GLU A 87 -6.95 -24.18 3.55
C GLU A 87 -7.91 -24.03 2.36
N CYS A 88 -7.38 -23.66 1.19
CA CYS A 88 -8.16 -23.59 -0.04
C CYS A 88 -8.62 -24.98 -0.51
N HIS A 89 -9.82 -25.06 -1.08
CA HIS A 89 -10.46 -26.30 -1.55
C HIS A 89 -11.14 -26.11 -2.92
N GLU A 90 -11.50 -27.21 -3.58
CA GLU A 90 -12.17 -27.20 -4.91
C GLU A 90 -13.63 -26.75 -4.88
#